data_AF-A0A1Y2H375-F1
#
_entry.id   AF-A0A1Y2H375-F1
#
_cell.length_a   1.000
_cell.length_b   1.000
_cell.length_c   1.000
_cell.angle_alpha   90.00
_cell.angle_beta   90.00
_cell.angle_gamma   90.00
#
_symmetry.space_group_name_H-M   'P 1'
#
loop_
_entity.id
_entity.type
_entity.pdbx_description
1 polymer ?
#
loop_
_entity_poly.entity_id
_entity_poly.type
_entity_poly.pdbx_seq_one_letter_code
_entity_poly.pdbx_strand_id
1 'polypeptide(L)'
;MVTTLEMLAATVPNSANLSKNPPSPSSKSTTSTTGTIDDDNESSSQHIFTVAARSLKDCADLLLSIKDAVAAEKEAEQDEGKHSDVNSKKESSIKAITPCKRSEIYTKPSALACQGTIGKHVRHLHDHYRILLTSYPPCMGSDKHEWSVDYDHRSREIPMETDIDVAISELQKLQHALERCRSHPQEASSLKMTTDLSSPVKLQATIDPSHAPVTFETTFGRELWFCSLHAVHHFAMIKVICSEFGITSTEGFGVAPSTLKNRMKA
;
A
#
# COMPACT_ATOMS: atom_id res chain seq x y z
N MET A 1 29.87 17.40 -18.80
CA MET A 1 30.07 16.19 -19.61
C MET A 1 28.75 15.44 -19.63
N VAL A 2 27.99 15.61 -20.71
CA VAL A 2 26.68 15.00 -20.91
C VAL A 2 26.88 13.95 -21.99
N THR A 3 26.79 12.67 -21.63
CA THR A 3 26.83 11.56 -22.58
C THR A 3 25.40 11.20 -22.95
N THR A 4 25.03 11.60 -24.16
CA THR A 4 23.84 11.23 -24.91
C THR A 4 23.84 9.73 -25.22
N LEU A 5 22.75 9.03 -24.90
CA LEU A 5 22.51 7.64 -25.31
C LEU A 5 21.67 7.66 -26.59
N GLU A 6 22.28 7.30 -27.71
CA GLU A 6 21.63 7.17 -29.01
C GLU A 6 20.69 5.96 -29.05
N MET A 7 19.46 6.18 -29.51
CA MET A 7 18.51 5.10 -29.82
C MET A 7 18.81 4.50 -31.19
N LEU A 8 19.12 3.20 -31.22
CA LEU A 8 19.11 2.41 -32.45
C LEU A 8 17.67 2.04 -32.81
N ALA A 9 17.15 2.68 -33.85
CA ALA A 9 15.92 2.29 -34.53
C ALA A 9 16.17 1.06 -35.42
N ALA A 10 15.50 -0.05 -35.14
CA ALA A 10 15.45 -1.20 -36.03
C ALA A 10 14.23 -1.09 -36.95
N THR A 11 14.49 -0.91 -38.24
CA THR A 11 13.50 -0.89 -39.32
C THR A 11 12.96 -2.30 -39.57
N VAL A 12 11.64 -2.49 -39.51
CA VAL A 12 10.97 -3.72 -39.95
C VAL A 12 10.30 -3.46 -41.31
N PRO A 13 10.52 -4.31 -42.33
CA PRO A 13 9.93 -4.11 -43.64
C PRO A 13 8.45 -4.53 -43.69
N ASN A 14 7.69 -3.70 -44.39
CA ASN A 14 6.30 -3.81 -44.77
C ASN A 14 6.06 -5.04 -45.69
N SER A 15 5.03 -5.85 -45.42
CA SER A 15 4.45 -6.76 -46.40
C SER A 15 2.93 -6.76 -46.29
N ALA A 16 2.30 -6.45 -47.41
CA ALA A 16 0.88 -6.34 -47.59
C ALA A 16 0.17 -7.70 -47.68
N ASN A 17 -1.01 -7.74 -47.06
CA ASN A 17 -2.28 -8.28 -47.57
C ASN A 17 -2.35 -9.75 -47.99
N LEU A 18 -3.04 -10.57 -47.17
CA LEU A 18 -3.86 -11.69 -47.64
C LEU A 18 -5.07 -11.90 -46.71
N SER A 19 -6.22 -11.48 -47.22
CA SER A 19 -7.57 -11.84 -46.80
C SER A 19 -7.79 -13.36 -46.73
N LYS A 20 -8.48 -13.83 -45.67
CA LYS A 20 -9.47 -14.92 -45.69
C LYS A 20 -10.11 -15.12 -44.30
N ASN A 21 -11.39 -14.74 -44.18
CA ASN A 21 -12.27 -15.10 -43.07
C ASN A 21 -12.64 -16.60 -43.13
N PRO A 22 -12.69 -17.33 -41.99
CA PRO A 22 -13.42 -18.57 -41.88
C PRO A 22 -14.86 -18.35 -41.33
N PRO A 23 -15.80 -19.26 -41.62
CA PRO A 23 -17.23 -19.04 -41.41
C PRO A 23 -17.68 -19.29 -39.97
N SER A 24 -18.73 -18.58 -39.58
CA SER A 24 -19.54 -18.80 -38.40
C SER A 24 -20.40 -20.08 -38.51
N PRO A 25 -20.60 -20.84 -37.41
CA PRO A 25 -21.70 -21.78 -37.31
C PRO A 25 -22.80 -21.26 -36.37
N SER A 26 -24.02 -21.43 -36.87
CA SER A 26 -25.32 -21.16 -36.27
C SER A 26 -25.62 -21.98 -35.00
N SER A 27 -26.38 -21.33 -34.12
CA SER A 27 -27.29 -21.85 -33.09
C SER A 27 -27.59 -23.36 -33.04
N LYS A 28 -27.34 -23.98 -31.87
CA LYS A 28 -28.18 -25.06 -31.35
C LYS A 28 -28.47 -24.86 -29.86
N SER A 29 -29.74 -25.10 -29.54
CA SER A 29 -30.41 -25.00 -28.25
C SER A 29 -30.05 -26.15 -27.30
N THR A 30 -30.08 -25.82 -26.00
CA THR A 30 -30.39 -26.65 -24.82
C THR A 30 -29.51 -27.87 -24.48
N THR A 31 -28.86 -27.82 -23.31
CA THR A 31 -29.30 -28.55 -22.10
C THR A 31 -28.63 -28.00 -20.85
N SER A 32 -29.46 -27.82 -19.82
CA SER A 32 -29.13 -27.56 -18.42
C SER A 32 -28.15 -28.60 -17.87
N THR A 33 -27.07 -28.15 -17.25
CA THR A 33 -26.38 -28.92 -16.20
C THR A 33 -25.89 -27.92 -15.16
N THR A 34 -26.54 -27.94 -14.01
CA THR A 34 -26.15 -27.29 -12.77
C THR A 34 -24.75 -27.76 -12.37
N GLY A 35 -23.74 -26.94 -12.64
CA GLY A 35 -22.41 -27.04 -12.06
C GLY A 35 -22.31 -26.09 -10.88
N THR A 36 -22.07 -26.64 -9.69
CA THR A 36 -21.71 -25.94 -8.46
C THR A 36 -20.62 -24.91 -8.74
N ILE A 37 -20.91 -23.64 -8.45
CA ILE A 37 -19.89 -22.58 -8.43
C ILE A 37 -18.99 -22.88 -7.23
N ASP A 38 -17.69 -22.98 -7.51
CA ASP A 38 -16.65 -23.36 -6.56
C ASP A 38 -16.58 -22.40 -5.35
N ASP A 39 -16.88 -22.91 -4.15
CA ASP A 39 -16.68 -22.23 -2.85
C ASP A 39 -15.19 -21.82 -2.62
N ASP A 40 -14.25 -22.44 -3.34
CA ASP A 40 -12.81 -22.16 -3.20
C ASP A 40 -12.39 -20.80 -3.78
N ASN A 41 -13.15 -20.24 -4.74
CA ASN A 41 -12.76 -18.99 -5.41
C ASN A 41 -13.17 -17.73 -4.61
N GLU A 42 -14.23 -17.82 -3.82
CA GLU A 42 -14.66 -16.74 -2.90
C GLU A 42 -13.65 -16.58 -1.75
N SER A 43 -13.08 -17.69 -1.27
CA SER A 43 -12.02 -17.73 -0.26
C SER A 43 -10.74 -17.02 -0.71
N SER A 44 -10.32 -17.20 -1.96
CA SER A 44 -9.11 -16.54 -2.50
C SER A 44 -9.33 -15.05 -2.81
N SER A 45 -10.53 -14.66 -3.23
CA SER A 45 -10.86 -13.27 -3.59
C SER A 45 -11.02 -12.38 -2.35
N GLN A 46 -11.51 -12.93 -1.23
CA GLN A 46 -11.54 -12.21 0.06
C GLN A 46 -10.15 -12.10 0.74
N HIS A 47 -9.19 -12.93 0.32
CA HIS A 47 -7.86 -12.98 0.91
C HIS A 47 -7.09 -11.66 0.74
N ILE A 48 -7.23 -10.98 -0.41
CA ILE A 48 -6.50 -9.73 -0.68
C ILE A 48 -6.89 -8.61 0.30
N PHE A 49 -8.16 -8.48 0.65
CA PHE A 49 -8.62 -7.49 1.65
C PHE A 49 -8.03 -7.78 3.03
N THR A 50 -7.96 -9.05 3.40
CA THR A 50 -7.39 -9.48 4.68
C THR A 50 -5.89 -9.17 4.73
N VAL A 51 -5.15 -9.46 3.65
CA VAL A 51 -3.71 -9.17 3.56
C VAL A 51 -3.44 -7.67 3.57
N ALA A 52 -4.23 -6.88 2.84
CA ALA A 52 -4.13 -5.42 2.82
C ALA A 52 -4.41 -4.81 4.21
N ALA A 53 -5.50 -5.23 4.87
CA ALA A 53 -5.84 -4.78 6.22
C ALA A 53 -4.75 -5.14 7.23
N ARG A 54 -4.27 -6.39 7.22
CA ARG A 54 -3.17 -6.83 8.09
C ARG A 54 -1.90 -6.02 7.87
N SER A 55 -1.57 -5.71 6.62
CA SER A 55 -0.40 -4.90 6.28
C SER A 55 -0.46 -3.48 6.87
N LEU A 56 -1.64 -2.85 6.84
CA LEU A 56 -1.86 -1.54 7.47
C LEU A 56 -1.79 -1.64 9.00
N LYS A 57 -2.33 -2.71 9.58
CA LYS A 57 -2.23 -2.99 11.01
C LYS A 57 -0.78 -3.15 11.46
N ASP A 58 0.02 -3.94 10.74
CA ASP A 58 1.43 -4.17 11.06
C ASP A 58 2.22 -2.84 11.05
N CYS A 59 1.87 -1.92 10.14
CA CYS A 59 2.44 -0.58 10.12
C CYS A 59 1.99 0.27 11.33
N ALA A 60 0.70 0.22 11.69
CA ALA A 60 0.19 0.95 12.86
C ALA A 60 0.80 0.43 14.17
N ASP A 61 0.97 -0.89 14.31
CA ASP A 61 1.62 -1.52 15.47
C ASP A 61 3.09 -1.08 15.58
N LEU A 62 3.81 -0.97 14.46
CA LEU A 62 5.17 -0.43 14.44
C LEU A 62 5.19 1.02 14.95
N LEU A 63 4.30 1.88 14.45
CA LEU A 63 4.23 3.27 14.91
C LEU A 63 3.87 3.39 16.39
N LEU A 64 2.98 2.53 16.88
CA LEU A 64 2.65 2.46 18.30
C LEU A 64 3.88 2.07 19.14
N SER A 65 4.65 1.09 18.70
CA SER A 65 5.89 0.70 19.39
C SER A 65 6.93 1.85 19.46
N ILE A 66 7.02 2.67 18.40
CA ILE A 66 7.88 3.87 18.39
C ILE A 66 7.34 4.88 19.40
N LYS A 67 6.03 5.13 19.41
CA LYS A 67 5.39 6.06 20.34
C LYS A 67 5.60 5.65 21.80
N ASP A 68 5.41 4.38 22.14
CA ASP A 68 5.60 3.86 23.49
C ASP A 68 7.07 3.99 23.93
N ALA A 69 7.99 3.72 23.00
CA ALA A 69 9.41 3.87 23.22
C ALA A 69 9.83 5.34 23.47
N VAL A 70 9.11 6.32 22.91
CA VAL A 70 9.28 7.76 23.19
C VAL A 70 8.73 8.14 24.57
N ALA A 71 7.57 7.60 24.94
CA ALA A 71 6.98 7.86 26.25
C ALA A 71 7.89 7.37 27.38
N ALA A 72 8.47 6.17 27.23
CA ALA A 72 9.41 5.60 28.19
C ALA A 72 10.69 6.44 28.35
N GLU A 73 11.24 7.03 27.26
CA GLU A 73 12.39 7.94 27.35
C GLU A 73 12.06 9.21 28.16
N LYS A 74 10.86 9.78 27.96
CA LYS A 74 10.42 10.97 28.71
C LYS A 74 10.22 10.69 30.19
N GLU A 75 9.72 9.51 30.54
CA GLU A 75 9.57 9.08 31.94
C GLU A 75 10.92 8.91 32.62
N ALA A 76 11.90 8.27 31.95
CA ALA A 76 13.26 8.11 32.46
C ALA A 76 13.98 9.46 32.65
N GLU A 77 13.85 10.40 31.70
CA GLU A 77 14.42 11.76 31.84
C GLU A 77 13.79 12.57 33.00
N GLN A 78 12.54 12.28 33.36
CA GLN A 78 11.86 12.92 34.50
C GLN A 78 12.24 12.27 35.84
N ASP A 79 12.58 10.98 35.85
CA ASP A 79 13.01 10.25 37.05
C ASP A 79 14.49 10.52 37.40
N GLU A 80 15.38 10.68 36.41
CA GLU A 80 16.77 11.09 36.66
C GLU A 80 16.92 12.51 37.27
N GLY A 81 15.83 13.31 37.28
CA GLY A 81 15.74 14.57 38.03
C GLY A 81 15.59 14.40 39.55
N LYS A 82 15.40 13.17 40.05
CA LYS A 82 15.33 12.82 41.48
C LYS A 82 16.08 11.52 41.73
N HIS A 83 17.27 11.64 42.32
CA HIS A 83 18.18 10.57 42.74
C HIS A 83 19.20 10.06 41.71
N SER A 84 20.46 10.24 42.11
CA SER A 84 21.68 9.65 41.55
C SER A 84 21.72 8.13 41.69
N ASP A 85 22.35 7.50 40.69
CA ASP A 85 22.91 6.14 40.68
C ASP A 85 21.94 4.98 40.87
N VAL A 86 21.46 4.36 39.77
CA VAL A 86 21.52 2.90 39.59
C VAL A 86 21.61 2.55 38.09
N ASN A 87 22.69 1.85 37.74
CA ASN A 87 22.92 1.19 36.47
C ASN A 87 22.08 -0.10 36.37
N SER A 88 21.24 -0.25 35.33
CA SER A 88 20.99 -1.57 34.70
C SER A 88 20.37 -1.45 33.31
N LYS A 89 21.21 -1.25 32.29
CA LYS A 89 20.79 -1.38 30.88
C LYS A 89 20.76 -2.86 30.46
N LYS A 90 19.57 -3.37 30.17
CA LYS A 90 19.36 -4.45 29.19
C LYS A 90 18.71 -3.82 27.96
N GLU A 91 19.50 -3.15 27.13
CA GLU A 91 19.05 -2.70 25.81
C GLU A 91 19.43 -3.74 24.75
N SER A 92 18.41 -4.21 24.03
CA SER A 92 18.50 -5.10 22.88
C SER A 92 19.52 -4.60 21.85
N SER A 93 20.46 -5.47 21.47
CA SER A 93 21.74 -5.14 20.83
C SER A 93 21.68 -4.84 19.32
N ILE A 94 20.96 -3.80 18.91
CA ILE A 94 21.26 -3.11 17.64
C ILE A 94 21.68 -1.69 17.98
N LYS A 95 22.99 -1.43 17.94
CA LYS A 95 23.52 -0.09 18.15
C LYS A 95 23.10 0.77 16.96
N ALA A 96 22.36 1.85 17.21
CA ALA A 96 21.94 2.78 16.18
C ALA A 96 23.14 3.24 15.34
N ILE A 97 22.98 3.25 14.02
CA ILE A 97 24.00 3.72 13.07
C ILE A 97 24.10 5.24 13.16
N THR A 98 22.94 5.90 13.19
CA THR A 98 22.83 7.36 13.34
C THR A 98 22.19 7.65 14.70
N PRO A 99 22.86 8.38 15.62
CA PRO A 99 22.26 8.81 16.88
C PRO A 99 21.06 9.73 16.62
N CYS A 100 19.93 9.44 17.26
CA CYS A 100 18.72 10.25 17.21
C CYS A 100 17.92 10.04 18.50
N LYS A 101 17.29 11.09 19.04
CA LYS A 101 16.30 10.93 20.12
C LYS A 101 15.11 10.16 19.59
N ARG A 102 14.48 9.26 20.37
CA ARG A 102 13.33 8.51 19.83
C ARG A 102 12.19 9.43 19.44
N SER A 103 12.01 10.54 20.18
CA SER A 103 10.97 11.54 19.92
C SER A 103 11.05 12.17 18.53
N GLU A 104 12.22 12.11 17.89
CA GLU A 104 12.47 12.68 16.57
C GLU A 104 12.40 11.63 15.45
N ILE A 105 12.48 10.33 15.74
CA ILE A 105 12.68 9.29 14.72
C ILE A 105 11.58 9.29 13.65
N TYR A 106 10.33 9.55 14.03
CA TYR A 106 9.21 9.56 13.09
C TYR A 106 9.41 10.58 11.94
N THR A 107 9.99 11.74 12.26
CA THR A 107 10.20 12.87 11.34
C THR A 107 11.65 13.05 10.92
N LYS A 108 12.57 12.25 11.47
CA LYS A 108 14.01 12.34 11.18
C LYS A 108 14.30 11.89 9.75
N PRO A 109 14.95 12.73 8.93
CA PRO A 109 15.44 12.31 7.61
C PRO A 109 16.51 11.22 7.74
N SER A 110 16.33 10.15 6.98
CA SER A 110 17.27 9.04 6.90
C SER A 110 18.41 9.34 5.94
N ALA A 111 19.64 9.03 6.36
CA ALA A 111 20.79 9.07 5.47
C ALA A 111 20.80 7.88 4.48
N LEU A 112 20.18 6.76 4.85
CA LEU A 112 20.16 5.53 4.06
C LEU A 112 18.98 5.44 3.08
N ALA A 113 17.90 6.21 3.29
CA ALA A 113 16.67 6.17 2.50
C ALA A 113 16.37 7.51 1.81
N CYS A 114 17.36 8.07 1.09
CA CYS A 114 17.19 9.27 0.24
C CYS A 114 16.55 10.48 0.96
N GLN A 115 16.89 10.74 2.23
CA GLN A 115 16.30 11.82 3.04
C GLN A 115 14.78 11.66 3.28
N GLY A 116 14.24 10.46 3.07
CA GLY A 116 12.90 10.07 3.49
C GLY A 116 12.78 10.03 5.01
N THR A 117 11.55 10.20 5.51
CA THR A 117 11.20 10.03 6.92
C THR A 117 10.19 8.88 7.03
N ILE A 118 10.03 8.32 8.23
CA ILE A 118 8.97 7.32 8.47
C ILE A 118 7.61 7.93 8.10
N GLY A 119 7.33 9.15 8.59
CA GLY A 119 6.07 9.84 8.31
C GLY A 119 5.79 10.08 6.81
N LYS A 120 6.80 10.42 6.00
CA LYS A 120 6.65 10.58 4.55
C LYS A 120 6.27 9.27 3.86
N HIS A 121 6.91 8.16 4.24
CA HIS A 121 6.58 6.85 3.68
C HIS A 121 5.20 6.36 4.11
N VAL A 122 4.84 6.55 5.38
CA VAL A 122 3.50 6.24 5.90
C VAL A 122 2.43 7.05 5.18
N ARG A 123 2.65 8.36 5.00
CA ARG A 123 1.72 9.21 4.24
C ARG A 123 1.55 8.73 2.81
N HIS A 124 2.66 8.40 2.14
CA HIS A 124 2.63 8.01 0.75
C HIS A 124 1.88 6.69 0.52
N LEU A 125 2.13 5.64 1.34
CA LEU A 125 1.38 4.39 1.22
C LEU A 125 -0.09 4.56 1.63
N HIS A 126 -0.37 5.39 2.63
CA HIS A 126 -1.74 5.68 3.07
C HIS A 126 -2.55 6.34 1.96
N ASP A 127 -1.98 7.33 1.27
CA ASP A 127 -2.68 8.04 0.19
C ASP A 127 -3.13 7.12 -0.94
N HIS A 128 -2.33 6.12 -1.29
CA HIS A 128 -2.70 5.16 -2.34
C HIS A 128 -3.99 4.40 -1.97
N TYR A 129 -4.02 3.81 -0.77
CA TYR A 129 -5.24 3.15 -0.29
C TYR A 129 -6.40 4.12 -0.17
N ARG A 130 -6.20 5.29 0.44
CA ARG A 130 -7.27 6.29 0.59
C ARG A 130 -7.87 6.68 -0.75
N ILE A 131 -7.04 7.00 -1.75
CA ILE A 131 -7.49 7.38 -3.10
C ILE A 131 -8.31 6.26 -3.72
N LEU A 132 -7.83 5.02 -3.67
CA LEU A 132 -8.56 3.88 -4.22
C LEU A 132 -9.92 3.69 -3.54
N LEU A 133 -9.97 3.70 -2.21
CA LEU A 133 -11.19 3.43 -1.45
C LEU A 133 -12.21 4.59 -1.50
N THR A 134 -11.75 5.83 -1.65
CA THR A 134 -12.63 7.02 -1.62
C THR A 134 -13.07 7.50 -3.00
N SER A 135 -12.41 7.05 -4.08
CA SER A 135 -12.81 7.31 -5.47
C SER A 135 -13.93 6.39 -5.96
N TYR A 136 -14.36 5.43 -5.14
CA TYR A 136 -15.44 4.53 -5.51
C TYR A 136 -16.73 5.33 -5.79
N PRO A 137 -17.37 5.13 -6.96
CA PRO A 137 -18.51 5.93 -7.37
C PRO A 137 -19.72 5.65 -6.47
N PRO A 138 -20.47 6.68 -5.99
CA PRO A 138 -21.67 6.43 -5.21
C PRO A 138 -22.68 5.64 -6.04
N CYS A 139 -23.16 4.53 -5.49
CA CYS A 139 -24.25 3.73 -6.07
C CYS A 139 -25.57 4.52 -6.01
N MET A 140 -25.74 5.54 -6.85
CA MET A 140 -26.98 6.29 -6.99
C MET A 140 -27.36 6.34 -8.47
N GLY A 141 -28.06 5.29 -8.92
CA GLY A 141 -29.12 5.30 -9.95
C GLY A 141 -28.88 6.05 -11.26
N SER A 142 -27.65 6.44 -11.58
CA SER A 142 -27.29 7.14 -12.80
C SER A 142 -26.19 6.34 -13.47
N ASP A 143 -26.45 5.95 -14.71
CA ASP A 143 -25.59 5.08 -15.54
C ASP A 143 -24.26 5.74 -15.96
N LYS A 144 -23.70 6.67 -15.17
CA LYS A 144 -22.69 7.62 -15.64
C LYS A 144 -21.53 7.94 -14.70
N HIS A 145 -21.42 7.34 -13.52
CA HIS A 145 -20.23 7.59 -12.69
C HIS A 145 -19.21 6.47 -12.82
N GLU A 146 -18.18 6.76 -13.60
CA GLU A 146 -17.03 5.90 -13.85
C GLU A 146 -16.04 5.98 -12.68
N TRP A 147 -15.57 4.83 -12.20
CA TRP A 147 -14.55 4.79 -11.16
C TRP A 147 -13.21 5.21 -11.75
N SER A 148 -12.72 6.40 -11.36
CA SER A 148 -11.42 6.91 -11.79
C SER A 148 -10.51 7.15 -10.59
N VAL A 149 -9.27 6.68 -10.69
CA VAL A 149 -8.20 6.89 -9.69
C VAL A 149 -7.07 7.72 -10.28
N ASP A 150 -6.50 8.60 -9.47
CA ASP A 150 -5.30 9.37 -9.77
C ASP A 150 -4.44 9.41 -8.49
N TYR A 151 -3.39 8.59 -8.47
CA TYR A 151 -2.49 8.49 -7.31
C TYR A 151 -1.51 9.67 -7.19
N ASP A 152 -1.33 10.44 -8.26
CA ASP A 152 -0.49 11.63 -8.29
C ASP A 152 -1.22 12.81 -7.63
N HIS A 153 -2.55 12.83 -7.68
CA HIS A 153 -3.40 13.84 -7.07
C HIS A 153 -3.54 13.65 -5.54
N ARG A 154 -2.52 14.08 -4.80
CA ARG A 154 -2.47 13.97 -3.33
C ARG A 154 -2.87 15.27 -2.64
N SER A 155 -3.61 15.13 -1.53
CA SER A 155 -3.91 16.27 -0.65
C SER A 155 -2.62 16.83 -0.06
N ARG A 156 -2.53 18.16 -0.01
CA ARG A 156 -1.40 18.90 0.58
C ARG A 156 -1.52 19.08 2.09
N GLU A 157 -2.61 18.65 2.72
CA GLU A 157 -2.73 18.66 4.18
C GLU A 157 -1.89 17.51 4.76
N ILE A 158 -0.83 17.88 5.50
CA ILE A 158 0.24 16.98 5.90
C ILE A 158 0.31 16.58 7.41
N PRO A 159 -0.74 16.68 8.25
CA PRO A 159 -0.60 16.33 9.68
C PRO A 159 0.05 14.96 9.91
N MET A 160 -0.31 13.96 9.10
CA MET A 160 0.23 12.60 9.19
C MET A 160 1.75 12.50 8.98
N GLU A 161 2.40 13.37 8.20
CA GLU A 161 3.87 13.25 8.00
C GLU A 161 4.65 13.63 9.26
N THR A 162 4.05 14.45 10.13
CA THR A 162 4.71 15.00 11.32
C THR A 162 4.11 14.53 12.64
N ASP A 163 2.86 14.07 12.62
CA ASP A 163 2.10 13.61 13.77
C ASP A 163 1.84 12.10 13.69
N ILE A 164 2.52 11.35 14.57
CA ILE A 164 2.42 9.89 14.64
C ILE A 164 1.04 9.42 15.11
N ASP A 165 0.33 10.21 15.92
CA ASP A 165 -1.00 9.85 16.40
C ASP A 165 -2.05 9.96 15.29
N VAL A 166 -1.95 11.03 14.49
CA VAL A 166 -2.77 11.16 13.28
C VAL A 166 -2.49 10.00 12.33
N ALA A 167 -1.22 9.63 12.15
CA ALA A 167 -0.84 8.54 11.27
C ALA A 167 -1.41 7.18 11.71
N ILE A 168 -1.30 6.83 12.99
CA ILE A 168 -1.87 5.61 13.57
C ILE A 168 -3.39 5.60 13.36
N SER A 169 -4.07 6.70 13.70
CA SER A 169 -5.54 6.80 13.59
C SER A 169 -6.02 6.57 12.16
N GLU A 170 -5.36 7.20 11.18
CA GLU A 170 -5.73 7.09 9.77
C GLU A 170 -5.42 5.70 9.18
N LEU A 171 -4.29 5.08 9.54
CA LEU A 171 -3.99 3.70 9.14
C LEU A 171 -5.05 2.72 9.67
N GLN A 172 -5.47 2.88 10.94
CA GLN A 172 -6.54 2.08 11.54
C GLN A 172 -7.90 2.31 10.85
N LYS A 173 -8.22 3.54 10.42
CA LYS A 173 -9.43 3.81 9.65
C LYS A 173 -9.45 3.04 8.33
N LEU A 174 -8.34 3.04 7.58
CA LEU A 174 -8.23 2.28 6.34
C LEU A 174 -8.27 0.77 6.58
N GLN A 175 -7.60 0.27 7.63
CA GLN A 175 -7.68 -1.13 8.05
C GLN A 175 -9.15 -1.55 8.28
N HIS A 176 -9.88 -0.80 9.12
CA HIS A 176 -11.28 -1.09 9.42
C HIS A 176 -12.19 -0.95 8.19
N ALA A 177 -11.86 -0.07 7.24
CA ALA A 177 -12.59 0.03 5.98
C ALA A 177 -12.45 -1.26 5.16
N LEU A 178 -11.23 -1.79 5.02
CA LEU A 178 -10.97 -3.04 4.30
C LEU A 178 -11.59 -4.26 4.99
N GLU A 179 -11.52 -4.35 6.33
CA GLU A 179 -12.14 -5.43 7.11
C GLU A 179 -13.67 -5.43 7.02
N ARG A 180 -14.30 -4.24 6.99
CA ARG A 180 -15.74 -4.11 6.82
C ARG A 180 -16.20 -4.53 5.43
N CYS A 181 -15.43 -4.20 4.38
CA CYS A 181 -15.72 -4.65 3.01
C CYS A 181 -15.77 -6.17 2.91
N ARG A 182 -14.91 -6.88 3.67
CA ARG A 182 -14.97 -8.35 3.77
C ARG A 182 -16.26 -8.86 4.42
N SER A 183 -16.67 -8.22 5.52
CA SER A 183 -17.57 -8.84 6.49
C SER A 183 -19.05 -8.61 6.19
N HIS A 184 -19.42 -7.44 5.65
CA HIS A 184 -20.82 -7.07 5.39
C HIS A 184 -20.96 -6.16 4.15
N PRO A 185 -20.94 -6.72 2.92
CA PRO A 185 -21.04 -5.91 1.69
C PRO A 185 -22.37 -5.13 1.54
N GLN A 186 -23.44 -5.55 2.23
CA GLN A 186 -24.80 -5.04 2.04
C GLN A 186 -25.36 -4.18 3.19
N GLU A 187 -24.74 -4.14 4.37
CA GLU A 187 -25.31 -3.50 5.55
C GLU A 187 -24.34 -2.45 6.14
N ALA A 188 -24.77 -1.18 6.11
CA ALA A 188 -24.34 -0.10 7.01
C ALA A 188 -22.89 0.44 6.93
N SER A 189 -22.51 1.04 5.79
CA SER A 189 -21.39 2.01 5.73
C SER A 189 -21.74 3.19 4.83
N SER A 190 -21.39 4.40 5.29
CA SER A 190 -21.39 5.63 4.47
C SER A 190 -20.41 5.55 3.28
N LEU A 191 -19.49 4.58 3.29
CA LEU A 191 -18.69 4.16 2.16
C LEU A 191 -19.23 2.80 1.67
N LYS A 192 -20.20 2.82 0.74
CA LYS A 192 -20.55 1.63 -0.04
C LYS A 192 -19.39 1.42 -1.01
N MET A 193 -18.65 0.31 -0.92
CA MET A 193 -17.60 -0.02 -1.89
C MET A 193 -17.84 -1.44 -2.40
N THR A 194 -17.55 -1.69 -3.67
CA THR A 194 -17.64 -3.03 -4.26
C THR A 194 -16.60 -3.98 -3.66
N THR A 195 -16.99 -5.26 -3.51
CA THR A 195 -16.06 -6.37 -3.26
C THR A 195 -15.69 -7.11 -4.53
N ASP A 196 -16.30 -6.75 -5.67
CA ASP A 196 -15.98 -7.34 -6.97
C ASP A 196 -14.62 -6.83 -7.48
N LEU A 197 -13.63 -7.70 -7.42
CA LEU A 197 -12.26 -7.44 -7.89
C LEU A 197 -12.18 -7.19 -9.40
N SER A 198 -13.21 -7.55 -10.17
CA SER A 198 -13.27 -7.34 -11.62
C SER A 198 -13.89 -6.00 -11.99
N SER A 199 -14.39 -5.24 -11.01
CA SER A 199 -15.02 -3.93 -11.25
C SER A 199 -14.07 -3.00 -12.02
N PRO A 200 -14.50 -2.45 -13.19
CA PRO A 200 -13.66 -1.60 -14.02
C PRO A 200 -13.25 -0.31 -13.30
N VAL A 201 -12.00 0.10 -13.52
CA VAL A 201 -11.43 1.34 -13.00
C VAL A 201 -10.59 1.98 -14.10
N LYS A 202 -10.65 3.31 -14.21
CA LYS A 202 -9.71 4.09 -15.01
C LYS A 202 -8.61 4.69 -14.14
N LEU A 203 -7.36 4.42 -14.48
CA LEU A 203 -6.21 5.03 -13.84
C LEU A 203 -5.72 6.21 -14.67
N GLN A 204 -5.65 7.40 -14.06
CA GLN A 204 -4.90 8.54 -14.58
C GLN A 204 -3.50 8.50 -13.98
N ALA A 205 -2.48 8.50 -14.82
CA ALA A 205 -1.09 8.47 -14.38
C ALA A 205 -0.23 9.49 -15.13
N THR A 206 0.56 10.25 -14.38
CA THR A 206 1.57 11.16 -14.92
C THR A 206 2.84 10.35 -15.21
N ILE A 207 3.19 10.20 -16.48
CA ILE A 207 4.41 9.46 -16.90
C ILE A 207 5.57 10.43 -17.16
N ASP A 208 5.26 11.60 -17.71
CA ASP A 208 6.21 12.68 -17.99
C ASP A 208 5.63 13.98 -17.43
N PRO A 209 6.36 14.72 -16.58
CA PRO A 209 5.89 15.98 -16.02
C PRO A 209 5.57 17.05 -17.09
N SER A 210 6.04 16.88 -18.32
CA SER A 210 5.84 17.79 -19.44
C SER A 210 4.57 17.49 -20.25
N HIS A 211 3.88 16.39 -19.95
CA HIS A 211 2.73 15.92 -20.72
C HIS A 211 1.49 15.74 -19.84
N ALA A 212 0.32 15.71 -20.48
CA ALA A 212 -0.93 15.39 -19.80
C ALA A 212 -0.90 13.94 -19.27
N PRO A 213 -1.64 13.64 -18.17
CA PRO A 213 -1.77 12.28 -17.68
C PRO A 213 -2.29 11.31 -18.75
N VAL A 214 -1.82 10.07 -18.70
CA VAL A 214 -2.27 8.98 -19.56
C VAL A 214 -3.35 8.19 -18.82
N THR A 215 -4.42 7.85 -19.53
CA THR A 215 -5.51 7.01 -19.01
C THR A 215 -5.25 5.54 -19.33
N PHE A 216 -5.37 4.69 -18.31
CA PHE A 216 -5.29 3.23 -18.42
C PHE A 216 -6.59 2.58 -17.96
N GLU A 217 -7.01 1.52 -18.66
CA GLU A 217 -8.06 0.62 -18.18
C GLU A 217 -7.45 -0.40 -17.21
N THR A 218 -8.08 -0.56 -16.05
CA THR A 218 -7.67 -1.50 -15.00
C THR A 218 -8.89 -2.01 -14.25
N THR A 219 -8.68 -2.82 -13.20
CA THR A 219 -9.75 -3.31 -12.33
C THR A 219 -9.46 -3.01 -10.87
N PHE A 220 -10.51 -2.99 -10.05
CA PHE A 220 -10.36 -2.76 -8.62
C PHE A 220 -9.37 -3.72 -7.95
N GLY A 221 -9.46 -5.01 -8.25
CA GLY A 221 -8.55 -6.01 -7.67
C GLY A 221 -7.10 -5.80 -8.08
N ARG A 222 -6.86 -5.34 -9.32
CA ARG A 222 -5.51 -5.00 -9.79
C ARG A 222 -4.96 -3.78 -9.03
N GLU A 223 -5.77 -2.75 -8.86
CA GLU A 223 -5.34 -1.53 -8.15
C GLU A 223 -5.16 -1.77 -6.64
N LEU A 224 -6.00 -2.59 -6.02
CA LEU A 224 -5.85 -3.01 -4.63
C LEU A 224 -4.56 -3.82 -4.42
N TRP A 225 -4.24 -4.71 -5.36
CA TRP A 225 -2.96 -5.43 -5.37
C TRP A 225 -1.78 -4.48 -5.54
N PHE A 226 -1.88 -3.49 -6.44
CA PHE A 226 -0.85 -2.47 -6.63
C PHE A 226 -0.62 -1.68 -5.35
N CYS A 227 -1.67 -1.18 -4.69
CA CYS A 227 -1.59 -0.51 -3.40
C CYS A 227 -0.90 -1.39 -2.34
N SER A 228 -1.22 -2.68 -2.31
CA SER A 228 -0.61 -3.65 -1.38
C SER A 228 0.88 -3.85 -1.64
N LEU A 229 1.29 -4.05 -2.89
CA LEU A 229 2.69 -4.20 -3.26
C LEU A 229 3.48 -2.91 -3.00
N HIS A 230 2.89 -1.76 -3.30
CA HIS A 230 3.49 -0.45 -3.08
C HIS A 230 3.67 -0.16 -1.58
N ALA A 231 2.71 -0.54 -0.76
CA ALA A 231 2.84 -0.46 0.69
C ALA A 231 3.98 -1.34 1.21
N VAL A 232 4.13 -2.57 0.71
CA VAL A 232 5.28 -3.44 1.05
C VAL A 232 6.61 -2.79 0.70
N HIS A 233 6.72 -2.13 -0.47
CA HIS A 233 7.91 -1.37 -0.83
C HIS A 233 8.21 -0.27 0.21
N HIS A 234 7.20 0.48 0.65
CA HIS A 234 7.38 1.50 1.67
C HIS A 234 7.67 0.94 3.06
N PHE A 235 7.11 -0.21 3.44
CA PHE A 235 7.48 -0.90 4.68
C PHE A 235 8.95 -1.33 4.66
N ALA A 236 9.48 -1.75 3.50
CA ALA A 236 10.90 -2.06 3.36
C ALA A 236 11.77 -0.81 3.59
N MET A 237 11.37 0.35 3.05
CA MET A 237 12.07 1.62 3.30
C MET A 237 11.97 2.03 4.77
N ILE A 238 10.79 1.97 5.38
CA ILE A 238 10.59 2.24 6.81
C ILE A 238 11.48 1.32 7.66
N LYS A 239 11.59 0.03 7.30
CA LYS A 239 12.47 -0.92 8.00
C LYS A 239 13.95 -0.53 7.92
N VAL A 240 14.41 -0.02 6.77
CA VAL A 240 15.76 0.53 6.62
C VAL A 240 15.96 1.71 7.57
N ILE A 241 15.00 2.64 7.61
CA ILE A 241 15.04 3.81 8.50
C ILE A 241 15.03 3.39 9.98
N CYS A 242 14.16 2.45 10.37
CA CYS A 242 14.14 1.89 11.71
C CYS A 242 15.50 1.28 12.08
N SER A 243 16.09 0.50 11.18
CA SER A 243 17.41 -0.11 11.41
C SER A 243 18.52 0.94 11.56
N GLU A 244 18.49 2.02 10.77
CA GLU A 244 19.42 3.15 10.89
C GLU A 244 19.41 3.74 12.31
N PHE A 245 18.22 3.89 12.89
CA PHE A 245 18.01 4.48 14.21
C PHE A 245 17.93 3.46 15.35
N GLY A 246 18.28 2.19 15.12
CA GLY A 246 18.30 1.15 16.15
C GLY A 246 16.92 0.67 16.64
N ILE A 247 15.85 0.93 15.88
CA ILE A 247 14.51 0.38 16.13
C ILE A 247 14.41 -1.01 15.50
N THR A 248 13.92 -1.97 16.28
CA THR A 248 13.59 -3.30 15.78
C THR A 248 12.19 -3.32 15.16
N SER A 249 12.07 -3.88 13.96
CA SER A 249 10.78 -4.18 13.34
C SER A 249 10.45 -5.67 13.53
N THR A 250 9.17 -6.03 13.41
CA THR A 250 8.76 -7.44 13.40
C THR A 250 9.39 -8.23 12.26
N GLU A 251 9.55 -9.54 12.47
CA GLU A 251 10.01 -10.44 11.43
C GLU A 251 9.01 -10.45 10.26
N GLY A 252 9.52 -10.40 9.02
CA GLY A 252 8.68 -10.34 7.82
C GLY A 252 8.15 -8.95 7.46
N PHE A 253 8.22 -7.94 8.34
CA PHE A 253 7.84 -6.56 7.98
C PHE A 253 8.66 -6.06 6.78
N GLY A 254 7.98 -5.48 5.79
CA GLY A 254 8.59 -5.03 4.53
C GLY A 254 9.07 -6.14 3.60
N VAL A 255 8.69 -7.40 3.84
CA VAL A 255 9.03 -8.52 2.95
C VAL A 255 7.82 -8.90 2.11
N ALA A 256 8.00 -8.96 0.79
CA ALA A 256 6.93 -9.36 -0.13
C ALA A 256 6.41 -10.78 0.18
N PRO A 257 5.08 -11.02 0.10
CA PRO A 257 4.50 -12.35 0.35
C PRO A 257 5.09 -13.45 -0.54
N SER A 258 5.45 -13.15 -1.79
CA SER A 258 6.11 -14.09 -2.70
C SER A 258 7.48 -14.54 -2.18
N THR A 259 8.24 -13.63 -1.58
CA THR A 259 9.54 -13.92 -0.96
C THR A 259 9.37 -14.80 0.28
N LEU A 260 8.37 -14.51 1.13
CA LEU A 260 8.06 -15.36 2.29
C LEU A 260 7.64 -16.77 1.86
N LYS A 261 6.78 -16.87 0.85
CA LYS A 261 6.38 -18.16 0.25
C LYS A 261 7.57 -18.95 -0.26
N ASN A 262 8.58 -18.30 -0.84
CA ASN A 262 9.78 -18.98 -1.30
C ASN A 262 10.63 -19.51 -0.14
N ARG A 263 10.75 -18.76 0.96
CA ARG A 263 11.47 -19.20 2.17
C ARG A 263 10.82 -20.38 2.87
N MET A 264 9.48 -20.48 2.83
CA MET A 264 8.75 -21.61 3.42
C MET A 264 8.89 -22.91 2.61
N LYS A 265 9.38 -22.84 1.37
CA LYS A 265 9.62 -24.00 0.50
C LYS A 265 11.06 -24.50 0.57
N ALA A 266 11.96 -23.74 1.18
CA ALA A 266 13.37 -24.08 1.39
C ALA A 266 13.56 -24.75 2.75
#